data_AF-A0A5K1D139-F1
#
_entry.id   AF-A0A5K1D139-F1
#
_cell.length_a   1.000
_cell.length_b   1.000
_cell.length_c   1.000
_cell.angle_alpha   90.00
_cell.angle_beta   90.00
_cell.angle_gamma   90.00
#
_symmetry.space_group_name_H-M   'P 1'
#
loop_
_entity.id
_entity.type
_entity.pdbx_description
1 polymer ?
#
loop_
_entity_poly.entity_id
_entity_poly.type
_entity_poly.pdbx_seq_one_letter_code
_entity_poly.pdbx_strand_id
1 'polypeptide(L)' 'AQIFDEVRAADICLLGEPWDHVSASAKDLIRRMLCRDPKHRLNAAK' A
#
# COMPACT_ATOMS: atom_id res chain seq x y z
N ALA A 1 1.29 -12.58 17.20
CA ALA A 1 0.28 -11.74 16.53
C ALA A 1 0.86 -11.05 15.27
N GLN A 2 1.78 -11.72 14.55
CA GLN A 2 2.62 -11.11 13.54
C GLN A 2 1.83 -10.35 12.45
N ILE A 3 0.73 -10.93 11.95
CA ILE A 3 -0.10 -10.28 10.93
C ILE A 3 -0.67 -8.93 11.41
N PHE A 4 -1.13 -8.85 12.66
CA PHE A 4 -1.69 -7.59 13.19
C PHE A 4 -0.62 -6.52 13.40
N ASP A 5 0.59 -6.92 13.77
CA ASP A 5 1.70 -6.00 13.98
C ASP A 5 2.19 -5.43 12.63
N GLU A 6 2.30 -6.26 11.59
CA GLU A 6 2.62 -5.82 10.22
C GLU A 6 1.55 -4.87 9.66
N VAL A 7 0.26 -5.19 9.85
CA VAL A 7 -0.84 -4.32 9.42
C VAL A 7 -0.79 -2.97 10.14
N ARG A 8 -0.40 -2.95 11.42
CA ARG A 8 -0.27 -1.70 12.20
C ARG A 8 0.93 -0.86 11.77
N ALA A 9 2.03 -1.51 11.39
CA ALA A 9 3.21 -0.85 10.84
C ALA A 9 2.89 -0.18 9.49
N ALA A 10 1.99 -0.77 8.70
CA ALA A 10 1.63 -0.32 7.36
C ALA A 10 2.85 -0.16 6.43
N ASP A 11 3.88 -0.96 6.68
CA ASP A 11 5.07 -1.02 5.85
C ASP A 11 4.86 -2.06 4.74
N ILE A 12 4.75 -1.58 3.50
CA ILE A 12 4.50 -2.42 2.34
C ILE A 12 5.65 -2.22 1.35
N CYS A 13 6.45 -3.26 1.20
CA CYS A 13 7.51 -3.30 0.20
C CYS A 13 6.94 -3.76 -1.16
N LEU A 14 7.00 -2.87 -2.16
CA LEU A 14 6.61 -3.14 -3.55
C LEU A 14 7.83 -3.16 -4.48
N LEU A 15 8.94 -3.68 -3.97
CA LEU A 15 10.24 -3.80 -4.66
C LEU A 15 10.57 -5.28 -4.87
N GLY A 16 11.33 -5.59 -5.93
CA GLY A 16 11.73 -6.96 -6.25
C GLY A 16 10.64 -7.72 -7.01
N GLU A 17 10.95 -8.93 -7.46
CA GLU A 17 9.96 -9.87 -8.02
C GLU A 17 8.85 -10.18 -6.99
N PRO A 18 7.56 -10.17 -7.38
CA PRO A 18 7.00 -9.98 -8.73
C PRO A 18 6.69 -8.51 -9.07
N TRP A 19 7.02 -7.56 -8.20
CA TRP A 19 6.67 -6.15 -8.35
C TRP A 19 7.53 -5.43 -9.38
N ASP A 20 8.69 -5.93 -9.77
CA ASP A 20 9.58 -5.27 -10.73
C ASP A 20 8.93 -5.06 -12.11
N HIS A 21 8.00 -5.94 -12.49
CA HIS A 21 7.21 -5.82 -13.72
C HIS A 21 5.96 -4.93 -13.60
N VAL A 22 5.60 -4.50 -12.39
CA VAL A 22 4.40 -3.69 -12.13
C VAL A 22 4.70 -2.21 -12.35
N SER A 23 3.80 -1.50 -13.02
CA SER A 23 3.96 -0.08 -13.31
C SER A 23 4.09 0.77 -12.04
N ALA A 24 4.87 1.84 -12.11
CA ALA A 24 5.03 2.79 -11.01
C ALA A 24 3.69 3.39 -10.56
N SER A 25 2.78 3.67 -11.50
CA SER A 25 1.45 4.22 -11.20
C SER A 25 0.56 3.23 -10.44
N ALA A 26 0.63 1.92 -10.74
CA ALA A 26 -0.10 0.91 -9.99
C ALA A 26 0.45 0.78 -8.56
N LYS A 27 1.78 0.83 -8.38
CA LYS A 27 2.40 0.84 -7.05
C LYS A 27 2.02 2.07 -6.24
N ASP A 28 1.99 3.25 -6.87
CA ASP A 28 1.54 4.49 -6.23
C ASP A 28 0.08 4.40 -5.78
N LEU A 29 -0.80 3.87 -6.62
CA LEU A 29 -2.20 3.65 -6.29
C LEU A 29 -2.36 2.78 -5.03
N ILE A 30 -1.66 1.64 -4.97
CA ILE A 30 -1.68 0.73 -3.81
C ILE A 30 -1.23 1.46 -2.54
N ARG A 31 -0.14 2.24 -2.61
CA ARG A 31 0.36 3.01 -1.46
C ARG A 31 -0.66 4.03 -0.96
N ARG A 32 -1.37 4.71 -1.86
CA ARG A 32 -2.40 5.69 -1.51
C ARG A 32 -3.65 5.01 -0.92
N MET A 33 -4.01 3.83 -1.40
CA MET A 33 -5.13 3.04 -0.85
C MET A 33 -4.83 2.44 0.52
N LEU A 34 -3.59 2.01 0.77
CA LEU A 34 -3.16 1.39 2.03
C LEU A 34 -2.51 2.39 3.00
N CYS A 35 -2.70 3.70 2.77
CA CYS A 35 -2.20 4.75 3.65
C CYS A 35 -2.76 4.59 5.08
N ARG A 36 -1.86 4.60 6.06
CA ARG A 36 -2.21 4.43 7.48
C ARG A 36 -3.18 5.50 7.97
N ASP A 37 -2.92 6.77 7.66
CA ASP A 37 -3.80 7.87 8.05
C ASP A 37 -5.08 7.87 7.19
N PRO A 38 -6.26 7.62 7.79
CA PRO A 38 -7.52 7.63 7.05
C PRO A 38 -7.83 8.95 6.34
N LYS A 39 -7.31 10.09 6.84
CA LYS A 39 -7.53 11.41 6.23
C LYS A 39 -6.78 11.60 4.92
N HIS A 40 -5.66 10.89 4.75
CA HIS A 40 -4.81 10.94 3.56
C HIS A 40 -5.01 9.71 2.65
N ARG A 41 -5.77 8.71 3.11
CA ARG A 41 -6.08 7.51 2.37
C ARG A 41 -6.98 7.83 1.19
N LEU A 42 -6.63 7.26 0.03
CA LEU A 42 -7.46 7.37 -1.16
C LEU A 42 -8.86 6.80 -0.88
N ASN A 43 -9.88 7.57 -1.24
CA ASN A 43 -11.26 7.15 -1.17
C ASN A 43 -11.73 6.54 -2.50
N ALA A 44 -12.80 5.76 -2.45
CA ALA A 44 -13.50 5.37 -3.66
C ALA A 44 -14.08 6.62 -4.32
N ALA A 45 -14.03 6.66 -5.66
CA ALA A 45 -14.84 7.60 -6.40
C ALA A 45 -16.32 7.37 -6.07
N LYS A 46 -17.09 8.46 -6.09
CA LYS A 46 -18.51 8.44 -5.76
C LYS A 46 -19.33 7.73 -6.82
#